data_AF-A0A5F2HUF4-F1
#
_entry.id   AF-A0A5F2HUF4-F1
#
_cell.length_a   1.000
_cell.length_b   1.000
_cell.length_c   1.000
_cell.angle_alpha   90.00
_cell.angle_beta   90.00
_cell.angle_gamma   90.00
#
_symmetry.space_group_name_H-M   'P 1'
#
loop_
_entity.id
_entity.type
_entity.pdbx_description
1 polymer ?
#
loop_
_entity_poly.entity_id
_entity_poly.type
_entity_poly.pdbx_seq_one_letter_code
_entity_poly.pdbx_strand_id
1 'polypeptide(L)'
;SIASPEFWQVAGPAGEGTMFVFPSDPQAKPEAKDAVAKIKAGGFTPEGFTLFSYAVVQAVAEGVKRAGSDDPAKVAEALKNGQPISTVVGDVIF
;
A
#
# COMPACT_ATOMS: atom_id res chain seq x y z
N SER A 1 -5.31 8.05 12.55
CA SER A 1 -5.04 8.86 11.33
C SER A 1 -6.35 9.53 10.93
N ILE A 2 -6.37 10.63 10.18
CA ILE A 2 -7.66 11.09 9.58
C ILE A 2 -8.16 10.04 8.56
N ALA A 3 -7.23 9.32 7.93
CA ALA A 3 -7.51 8.23 7.00
C ALA A 3 -7.95 6.91 7.66
N SER A 4 -8.37 6.91 8.93
CA SER A 4 -8.74 5.69 9.66
C SER A 4 -10.07 5.86 10.41
N PRO A 5 -10.83 4.76 10.64
CA PRO A 5 -12.14 4.84 11.28
C PRO A 5 -12.13 5.48 12.66
N GLU A 6 -11.01 5.40 13.38
CA GLU A 6 -10.85 5.94 14.73
C GLU A 6 -11.00 7.45 14.77
N PHE A 7 -10.70 8.17 13.67
CA PHE A 7 -10.96 9.62 13.61
C PHE A 7 -12.44 9.92 13.84
N TRP A 8 -13.32 9.23 13.13
CA TRP A 8 -14.76 9.41 13.27
C TRP A 8 -15.26 8.94 14.63
N GLN A 9 -14.74 7.82 15.14
CA GLN A 9 -15.12 7.29 16.46
C GLN A 9 -14.81 8.28 17.60
N VAL A 10 -13.73 9.06 17.47
CA VAL A 10 -13.33 10.06 18.48
C VAL A 10 -14.02 11.40 18.26
N ALA A 11 -14.04 11.91 17.03
CA ALA A 11 -14.57 13.24 16.73
C ALA A 11 -16.10 13.28 16.76
N GLY A 12 -16.76 12.19 16.36
CA GLY A 12 -18.21 12.12 16.22
C GLY A 12 -18.75 13.25 15.32
N PRO A 13 -19.91 13.84 15.66
CA PRO A 13 -20.50 14.94 14.89
C PRO A 13 -19.58 16.17 14.73
N ALA A 14 -18.64 16.39 15.67
CA ALA A 14 -17.70 17.51 15.57
C ALA A 14 -16.65 17.31 14.45
N GLY A 15 -16.49 16.09 13.95
CA GLY A 15 -15.61 15.78 12.82
C GLY A 15 -16.27 16.01 11.45
N GLU A 16 -17.57 16.27 11.39
CA GLU A 16 -18.28 16.46 10.13
C GLU A 16 -17.71 17.64 9.33
N GLY A 17 -17.53 17.45 8.02
CA GLY A 17 -16.92 18.45 7.14
C GLY A 17 -15.39 18.52 7.19
N THR A 18 -14.73 17.65 7.96
CA THR A 18 -13.25 17.58 7.95
C THR A 18 -12.74 17.11 6.60
N MET A 19 -11.96 17.97 5.93
CA MET A 19 -11.29 17.65 4.68
C MET A 19 -9.84 17.28 4.94
N PHE A 20 -9.34 16.27 4.24
CA PHE A 20 -7.93 15.89 4.25
C PHE A 20 -7.51 15.35 2.89
N VAL A 21 -6.21 15.40 2.61
CA VAL A 21 -5.64 14.83 1.39
C VAL A 21 -5.25 13.38 1.64
N PHE A 22 -5.53 12.51 0.67
CA PHE A 22 -5.11 11.13 0.67
C PHE A 22 -4.81 10.69 -0.76
N PRO A 23 -3.85 9.77 -0.99
CA PRO A 23 -3.69 9.16 -2.29
C PRO A 23 -5.00 8.50 -2.76
N SER A 24 -5.19 8.39 -4.07
CA SER A 24 -6.35 7.69 -4.64
C SER A 24 -6.46 6.28 -4.08
N ASP A 25 -7.69 5.86 -3.72
CA ASP A 25 -7.93 4.56 -3.09
C ASP A 25 -7.47 3.41 -3.99
N PRO A 26 -6.45 2.64 -3.58
CA PRO A 26 -5.96 1.51 -4.36
C PRO A 26 -6.94 0.34 -4.42
N GLN A 27 -7.95 0.25 -3.54
CA GLN A 27 -8.96 -0.82 -3.61
C GLN A 27 -9.78 -0.81 -4.90
N ALA A 28 -9.90 0.35 -5.56
CA ALA A 28 -10.59 0.49 -6.83
C ALA A 28 -9.77 -0.07 -8.03
N LYS A 29 -8.49 -0.38 -7.84
CA LYS A 29 -7.61 -0.86 -8.90
C LYS A 29 -7.87 -2.34 -9.22
N PRO A 30 -7.90 -2.75 -10.50
CA PRO A 30 -8.04 -4.15 -10.88
C PRO A 30 -6.99 -5.06 -10.23
N GLU A 31 -5.76 -4.59 -10.09
CA GLU A 31 -4.61 -5.31 -9.54
C GLU A 31 -4.75 -5.56 -8.03
N ALA A 32 -5.57 -4.78 -7.34
CA ALA A 32 -5.79 -4.93 -5.89
C ALA A 32 -6.84 -6.00 -5.55
N LYS A 33 -7.68 -6.42 -6.51
CA LYS A 33 -8.87 -7.26 -6.25
C LYS A 33 -8.56 -8.51 -5.44
N ASP A 34 -7.52 -9.24 -5.82
CA ASP A 34 -7.15 -10.50 -5.16
C ASP A 34 -6.63 -10.26 -3.74
N ALA A 35 -5.81 -9.23 -3.54
CA ALA A 35 -5.30 -8.88 -2.22
C ALA A 35 -6.44 -8.42 -1.30
N VAL A 36 -7.33 -7.56 -1.81
CA VAL A 36 -8.52 -7.10 -1.07
C VAL A 36 -9.41 -8.27 -0.67
N ALA A 37 -9.69 -9.20 -1.59
CA ALA A 37 -10.52 -10.37 -1.29
C ALA A 37 -9.88 -11.26 -0.21
N LYS A 38 -8.58 -11.53 -0.30
CA LYS A 38 -7.85 -12.33 0.70
C LYS A 38 -7.84 -11.67 2.08
N ILE A 39 -7.58 -10.37 2.13
CA ILE A 39 -7.55 -9.63 3.39
C ILE A 39 -8.95 -9.63 4.05
N LYS A 40 -10.01 -9.40 3.26
CA LYS A 40 -11.40 -9.47 3.74
C LYS A 40 -11.80 -10.87 4.20
N ALA A 41 -11.37 -11.92 3.51
CA ALA A 41 -11.59 -13.29 3.93
C ALA A 41 -10.91 -13.61 5.28
N GLY A 42 -9.84 -12.90 5.62
CA GLY A 42 -9.19 -12.94 6.93
C GLY A 42 -9.89 -12.12 8.03
N GLY A 43 -11.02 -11.49 7.74
CA GLY A 43 -11.78 -10.69 8.71
C GLY A 43 -11.27 -9.25 8.89
N PHE A 44 -10.43 -8.76 7.97
CA PHE A 44 -9.90 -7.39 8.02
C PHE A 44 -10.32 -6.58 6.79
N THR A 45 -10.67 -5.31 6.96
CA THR A 45 -10.93 -4.40 5.84
C THR A 45 -9.66 -3.63 5.53
N PRO A 46 -9.12 -3.68 4.29
CA PRO A 46 -7.86 -3.02 3.95
C PRO A 46 -8.03 -1.51 3.75
N GLU A 47 -8.29 -0.78 4.83
CA GLU A 47 -8.50 0.67 4.83
C GLU A 47 -7.18 1.45 4.94
N GLY A 48 -7.24 2.74 4.61
CA GLY A 48 -6.14 3.67 4.74
C GLY A 48 -4.86 3.16 4.08
N PHE A 49 -3.80 2.97 4.88
CA PHE A 49 -2.46 2.63 4.39
C PHE A 49 -2.23 1.14 4.11
N THR A 50 -3.22 0.27 4.36
CA THR A 50 -3.03 -1.19 4.29
C THR A 50 -2.45 -1.66 2.97
N LEU A 51 -3.04 -1.26 1.83
CA LEU A 51 -2.56 -1.68 0.51
C LEU A 51 -1.24 -1.00 0.11
N PHE A 52 -0.94 0.19 0.65
CA PHE A 52 0.36 0.82 0.45
C PHE A 52 1.47 0.04 1.16
N SER A 53 1.23 -0.38 2.40
CA SER A 53 2.16 -1.26 3.13
C SER A 53 2.32 -2.62 2.44
N TYR A 54 1.24 -3.18 1.90
CA TYR A 54 1.32 -4.40 1.10
C TYR A 54 2.20 -4.21 -0.14
N ALA A 55 2.04 -3.09 -0.87
CA ALA A 55 2.85 -2.75 -2.02
C ALA A 55 4.34 -2.55 -1.67
N VAL A 56 4.67 -2.01 -0.48
CA VAL A 56 6.06 -1.93 -0.01
C VAL A 56 6.68 -3.32 0.11
N VAL A 57 5.94 -4.29 0.68
CA VAL A 57 6.44 -5.68 0.78
C VAL A 57 6.61 -6.30 -0.61
N GLN A 58 5.69 -6.06 -1.54
CA GLN A 58 5.84 -6.49 -2.93
C GLN A 58 7.09 -5.89 -3.59
N ALA A 59 7.33 -4.60 -3.39
CA ALA A 59 8.50 -3.91 -3.90
C ALA A 59 9.79 -4.51 -3.34
N VAL A 60 9.90 -4.67 -2.03
CA VAL A 60 11.09 -5.28 -1.40
C VAL A 60 11.32 -6.71 -1.91
N ALA A 61 10.27 -7.53 -2.02
CA ALA A 61 10.38 -8.89 -2.53
C ALA A 61 10.90 -8.92 -3.98
N GLU A 62 10.46 -7.99 -4.82
CA GLU A 62 10.97 -7.83 -6.18
C GLU A 62 12.41 -7.32 -6.21
N GLY A 63 12.77 -6.38 -5.33
CA GLY A 63 14.14 -5.90 -5.16
C GLY A 63 15.12 -7.03 -4.79
N VAL A 64 14.74 -7.91 -3.87
CA VAL A 64 15.53 -9.10 -3.49
C VAL A 64 15.72 -10.04 -4.68
N LYS A 65 14.66 -10.28 -5.47
CA LYS A 65 14.74 -11.10 -6.69
C LYS A 65 15.70 -10.50 -7.72
N ARG A 66 15.59 -9.20 -7.99
CA ARG A 66 16.45 -8.47 -8.94
C ARG A 66 17.91 -8.45 -8.49
N ALA A 67 18.15 -8.25 -7.20
CA ALA A 67 19.49 -8.21 -6.61
C ALA A 67 20.15 -9.60 -6.51
N GLY A 68 19.35 -10.68 -6.49
CA GLY A 68 19.85 -12.02 -6.17
C GLY A 68 20.43 -12.12 -4.76
N SER A 69 20.03 -11.22 -3.86
CA SER A 69 20.57 -11.06 -2.51
C SER A 69 19.56 -10.33 -1.62
N ASP A 70 19.59 -10.61 -0.32
CA ASP A 70 18.86 -9.91 0.73
C ASP A 70 19.68 -8.79 1.40
N ASP A 71 20.89 -8.51 0.90
CA ASP A 71 21.69 -7.38 1.35
C ASP A 71 20.94 -6.06 1.07
N PRO A 72 20.67 -5.22 2.09
CA PRO A 72 19.84 -4.04 1.93
C PRO A 72 20.38 -3.03 0.91
N ALA A 73 21.69 -2.89 0.77
CA ALA A 73 22.28 -1.95 -0.18
C ALA A 73 22.09 -2.43 -1.62
N LYS A 74 22.32 -3.72 -1.87
CA LYS A 74 22.06 -4.34 -3.19
C LYS A 74 20.58 -4.31 -3.56
N VAL A 75 19.69 -4.57 -2.62
CA VAL A 75 18.23 -4.47 -2.84
C VAL A 75 17.85 -3.03 -3.20
N ALA A 76 18.36 -2.04 -2.45
CA ALA A 76 18.07 -0.63 -2.73
C ALA A 76 18.59 -0.18 -4.11
N GLU A 77 19.78 -0.62 -4.52
CA GLU A 77 20.31 -0.37 -5.87
C GLU A 77 19.42 -1.00 -6.95
N ALA A 78 19.02 -2.26 -6.76
CA ALA A 78 18.18 -2.98 -7.71
C ALA A 78 16.76 -2.39 -7.84
N LEU A 79 16.23 -1.78 -6.78
CA LEU A 79 14.95 -1.07 -6.81
C LEU A 79 15.02 0.25 -7.60
N LYS A 80 16.16 0.94 -7.57
CA LYS A 80 16.38 2.27 -8.18
C LYS A 80 16.92 2.22 -9.60
N ASN A 81 16.72 1.10 -10.30
CA ASN A 81 17.23 0.89 -11.66
C ASN A 81 16.31 1.46 -12.77
N GLY A 82 15.25 2.20 -12.39
CA GLY A 82 14.27 2.78 -13.31
C GLY A 82 13.28 1.79 -13.92
N GLN A 83 13.34 0.49 -13.58
CA GLN A 83 12.40 -0.52 -14.08
C GLN A 83 11.15 -0.58 -13.20
N PRO A 84 9.94 -0.59 -13.81
CA PRO A 84 8.69 -0.62 -13.05
C PRO A 84 8.56 -1.89 -12.22
N ILE A 85 7.91 -1.76 -11.07
CA ILE A 85 7.58 -2.86 -10.17
C ILE A 85 6.06 -2.91 -10.03
N SER A 86 5.45 -4.01 -10.47
CA SER A 86 4.01 -4.18 -10.39
C SER A 86 3.56 -4.52 -8.97
N THR A 87 2.63 -3.73 -8.44
CA THR A 87 2.09 -3.89 -7.08
C THR A 87 0.56 -3.76 -7.07
N VAL A 88 -0.06 -3.99 -5.91
CA VAL A 88 -1.51 -3.78 -5.71
C VAL A 88 -1.92 -2.31 -5.83
N VAL A 89 -0.97 -1.36 -5.76
CA VAL A 89 -1.25 0.07 -6.00
C VAL A 89 -0.96 0.49 -7.45
N GLY A 90 -0.62 -0.46 -8.33
CA GLY A 90 -0.14 -0.23 -9.69
C GLY A 90 1.38 -0.32 -9.80
N ASP A 91 1.92 0.07 -10.95
CA ASP A 91 3.37 0.10 -11.15
C ASP A 91 4.02 1.24 -10.37
N VAL A 92 5.11 0.93 -9.67
CA VAL A 92 5.97 1.90 -8.98
C VAL A 92 7.36 1.92 -9.59
N ILE A 93 7.96 3.10 -9.66
CA ILE A 93 9.33 3.33 -10.15
C ILE A 93 10.03 4.18 -9.09
N PHE A 94 11.29 3.84 -8.77
CA PHE A 94 12.13 4.53 -7.79
C PHE A 94 13.32 5.22 -8.45
#